data_AF-A0A7W0WUY2-F1
#
_entry.id   AF-A0A7W0WUY2-F1
#
_cell.length_a   1.000
_cell.length_b   1.000
_cell.length_c   1.000
_cell.angle_alpha   90.00
_cell.angle_beta   90.00
_cell.angle_gamma   90.00
#
_symmetry.space_group_name_H-M   'P 1'
#
loop_
_entity.id
_entity.type
_entity.pdbx_description
1 polymer ?
#
loop_
_entity_poly.entity_id
_entity_poly.type
_entity_poly.pdbx_seq_one_letter_code
_entity_poly.pdbx_strand_id
1 'polypeptide(L)'
;IGEKKQAPFAIRARFELSAYLSQIASDTWTPQLTLANLARHGFRRGQRTEEAFVAVVVIEGMARRMGVITPSPLIRRGDIDRDQLAMLLSALTTRTTVELRSAAAGLWAELFGEPLVRLYD
;
A
#
# COMPACT_ATOMS: atom_id res chain seq x y z
N ILE A 1 27.01 -7.98 24.03
CA ILE A 1 26.58 -7.07 22.93
C ILE A 1 25.33 -7.70 22.34
N GLY A 2 24.15 -7.18 22.69
CA GLY A 2 22.88 -7.85 22.40
C GLY A 2 22.51 -7.74 20.94
N GLU A 3 22.37 -8.87 20.25
CA GLU A 3 21.67 -8.92 18.98
C GLU A 3 20.25 -8.39 19.20
N LYS A 4 19.91 -7.26 18.60
CA LYS A 4 18.50 -6.86 18.46
C LYS A 4 17.83 -7.95 17.64
N LYS A 5 17.07 -8.85 18.29
CA LYS A 5 16.18 -9.78 17.59
C LYS A 5 15.31 -8.95 16.65
N GLN A 6 15.56 -9.05 15.36
CA GLN A 6 14.76 -8.34 14.38
C GLN A 6 13.31 -8.80 14.50
N ALA A 7 12.36 -7.86 14.51
CA ALA A 7 10.95 -8.19 14.58
C ALA A 7 10.57 -9.11 13.40
N PRO A 8 9.68 -10.11 13.57
CA PRO A 8 9.24 -10.97 12.47
C PRO A 8 8.73 -10.16 11.27
N PHE A 9 8.92 -10.68 10.05
CA PHE A 9 8.47 -10.05 8.79
C PHE A 9 7.05 -9.50 8.87
N ALA A 10 6.10 -10.29 9.40
CA ALA A 10 4.69 -9.90 9.51
C ALA A 10 4.48 -8.67 10.41
N ILE A 11 5.25 -8.53 11.50
CA ILE A 11 5.16 -7.36 12.38
C ILE A 11 5.67 -6.12 11.66
N ARG A 12 6.81 -6.24 10.97
CA ARG A 12 7.37 -5.14 10.17
C ARG A 12 6.43 -4.72 9.05
N ALA A 13 5.89 -5.68 8.29
CA ALA A 13 4.90 -5.41 7.25
C ALA A 13 3.64 -4.72 7.80
N ARG A 14 3.17 -5.09 9.00
CA ARG A 14 2.05 -4.42 9.66
C ARG A 14 2.38 -2.96 10.01
N PHE A 15 3.59 -2.68 10.50
CA PHE A 15 4.04 -1.30 10.77
C PHE A 15 4.17 -0.48 9.49
N GLU A 16 4.76 -1.04 8.43
CA GLU A 16 4.85 -0.38 7.13
C GLU A 16 3.47 -0.11 6.52
N LEU A 17 2.55 -1.09 6.58
CA LEU A 17 1.16 -0.90 6.14
C LEU A 17 0.50 0.27 6.85
N SER A 18 0.67 0.33 8.18
CA SER A 18 0.16 1.44 8.98
C SER A 18 0.80 2.77 8.54
N ALA A 19 2.13 2.85 8.46
CA ALA A 19 2.84 4.06 8.07
C ALA A 19 2.37 4.59 6.70
N TYR A 20 2.37 3.75 5.67
CA TYR A 20 1.97 4.18 4.32
C TYR A 20 0.49 4.57 4.25
N LEU A 21 -0.42 3.79 4.83
CA LEU A 21 -1.86 4.10 4.75
C LEU A 21 -2.22 5.37 5.51
N SER A 22 -1.65 5.58 6.69
CA SER A 22 -1.84 6.82 7.45
C SER A 22 -1.28 8.03 6.70
N GLN A 23 -0.07 7.91 6.13
CA GLN A 23 0.52 8.99 5.35
C GLN A 23 -0.30 9.34 4.11
N ILE A 24 -0.72 8.34 3.31
CA ILE A 24 -1.55 8.59 2.11
C ILE A 24 -2.91 9.21 2.50
N ALA A 25 -3.52 8.74 3.59
CA ALA A 25 -4.81 9.25 4.03
C ALA A 25 -4.75 10.68 4.61
N SER A 26 -3.64 11.04 5.26
CA SER A 26 -3.46 12.34 5.90
C SER A 26 -2.81 13.40 5.01
N ASP A 27 -2.07 13.03 3.97
CA ASP A 27 -1.43 13.99 3.05
C ASP A 27 -2.47 14.69 2.15
N THR A 28 -2.70 15.98 2.40
CA THR A 28 -3.64 16.83 1.67
C THR A 28 -3.09 17.34 0.33
N TRP A 29 -1.77 17.29 0.12
CA TRP A 29 -1.11 17.94 -1.01
C TRP A 29 -0.60 16.94 -2.04
N THR A 30 0.05 15.85 -1.59
CA THR A 30 0.84 14.96 -2.46
C THR A 30 0.69 13.45 -2.19
N PRO A 31 -0.52 12.91 -1.95
CA PRO A 31 -0.68 11.47 -1.69
C PRO A 31 -0.20 10.59 -2.87
N GLN A 32 -0.24 11.12 -4.10
CA GLN A 32 0.30 10.47 -5.29
C GLN A 32 1.81 10.23 -5.18
N LEU A 33 2.57 11.16 -4.57
CA LEU A 33 4.02 11.02 -4.39
C LEU A 33 4.33 9.89 -3.40
N THR A 34 3.59 9.81 -2.30
CA THR A 34 3.70 8.71 -1.33
C THR A 34 3.38 7.38 -2.00
N LEU A 35 2.31 7.32 -2.79
CA LEU A 35 1.94 6.12 -3.56
C LEU A 35 3.03 5.74 -4.59
N ALA A 36 3.59 6.72 -5.30
CA ALA A 36 4.67 6.48 -6.26
C ALA A 36 5.94 5.95 -5.59
N ASN A 37 6.30 6.49 -4.42
CA ASN A 37 7.42 6.01 -3.62
C ASN A 37 7.20 4.56 -3.17
N LEU A 38 6.00 4.25 -2.66
CA LEU A 38 5.63 2.88 -2.30
C LEU A 38 5.71 1.93 -3.50
N ALA A 39 5.17 2.33 -4.66
CA ALA A 39 5.16 1.53 -5.87
C ALA A 39 6.56 1.10 -6.32
N ARG A 40 7.59 1.95 -6.12
CA ARG A 40 8.99 1.61 -6.44
C ARG A 40 9.45 0.33 -5.74
N HIS A 41 8.97 0.05 -4.53
CA HIS A 41 9.29 -1.19 -3.83
C HIS A 41 8.69 -2.43 -4.51
N GLY A 42 7.45 -2.34 -4.98
CA GLY A 42 6.78 -3.42 -5.72
C GLY A 42 7.43 -3.70 -7.09
N PHE A 43 7.94 -2.67 -7.76
CA PHE A 43 8.64 -2.83 -9.05
C PHE A 43 10.10 -3.26 -8.93
N ARG A 44 10.73 -3.07 -7.76
CA ARG A 44 12.12 -3.50 -7.55
C ARG A 44 12.24 -5.01 -7.79
N ARG A 45 13.23 -5.40 -8.60
CA ARG A 45 13.60 -6.82 -8.82
C ARG A 45 14.55 -7.26 -7.71
N GLY A 46 14.50 -8.54 -7.33
CA GLY A 46 15.37 -9.13 -6.31
C GLY A 46 14.61 -9.59 -5.07
N GLN A 47 15.23 -9.42 -3.89
CA GLN A 47 14.70 -9.92 -2.62
C GLN A 47 13.32 -9.33 -2.31
N ARG A 48 12.44 -10.21 -1.81
CA ARG A 48 11.14 -9.85 -1.26
C ARG A 48 11.35 -9.13 0.07
N THR A 49 10.98 -7.86 0.11
CA THR A 49 10.97 -7.08 1.35
C THR A 49 9.54 -6.81 1.79
N GLU A 50 9.39 -6.41 3.04
CA GLU A 50 8.11 -6.01 3.62
C GLU A 50 7.46 -4.90 2.80
N GLU A 51 8.23 -3.92 2.34
CA GLU A 51 7.71 -2.80 1.55
C GLU A 51 7.23 -3.26 0.18
N ALA A 52 7.86 -4.27 -0.43
CA ALA A 52 7.36 -4.84 -1.68
C ALA A 52 6.02 -5.56 -1.48
N PHE A 53 5.84 -6.24 -0.35
CA PHE A 53 4.57 -6.82 0.04
C PHE A 53 3.51 -5.74 0.33
N VAL A 54 3.88 -4.72 1.11
CA VAL A 54 3.01 -3.57 1.45
C VAL A 54 2.56 -2.85 0.17
N ALA A 55 3.45 -2.66 -0.80
CA ALA A 55 3.12 -2.02 -2.07
C ALA A 55 2.01 -2.76 -2.81
N VAL A 56 2.08 -4.09 -2.88
CA VAL A 56 1.04 -4.91 -3.49
C VAL A 56 -0.28 -4.74 -2.73
N VAL A 57 -0.27 -4.92 -1.41
CA VAL A 57 -1.49 -4.85 -0.58
C VAL A 57 -2.17 -3.48 -0.68
N VAL A 58 -1.40 -2.40 -0.60
CA VAL A 58 -1.94 -1.03 -0.68
C VAL A 58 -2.49 -0.74 -2.06
N ILE A 59 -1.73 -1.02 -3.13
CA ILE A 59 -2.18 -0.74 -4.51
C ILE A 59 -3.41 -1.58 -4.86
N GLU A 60 -3.40 -2.88 -4.55
CA GLU A 60 -4.53 -3.77 -4.79
C GLU A 60 -5.77 -3.35 -3.99
N GLY A 61 -5.60 -3.12 -2.69
CA GLY A 61 -6.70 -2.77 -1.80
C GLY A 61 -7.34 -1.43 -2.18
N MET A 62 -6.53 -0.41 -2.46
CA MET A 62 -7.04 0.88 -2.91
C MET A 62 -7.74 0.78 -4.26
N ALA A 63 -7.16 0.05 -5.23
CA ALA A 63 -7.76 -0.13 -6.55
C ALA A 63 -9.11 -0.85 -6.44
N ARG A 64 -9.20 -1.91 -5.64
CA ARG A 64 -10.45 -2.64 -5.36
C ARG A 64 -11.52 -1.71 -4.77
N ARG A 65 -11.16 -0.87 -3.80
CA ARG A 65 -12.10 0.10 -3.20
C ARG A 65 -12.58 1.17 -4.18
N MET A 66 -11.85 1.41 -5.25
CA MET A 66 -12.22 2.31 -6.34
C MET A 66 -12.94 1.60 -7.50
N GLY A 67 -13.34 0.34 -7.31
CA GLY A 67 -14.07 -0.45 -8.30
C GLY A 67 -13.20 -0.98 -9.44
N VAL A 68 -11.87 -0.95 -9.32
CA VAL A 68 -10.97 -1.54 -10.30
C VAL A 68 -10.93 -3.05 -10.06
N ILE A 69 -11.32 -3.81 -11.09
CA ILE A 69 -11.36 -5.27 -11.01
C ILE A 69 -9.94 -5.84 -11.08
N THR A 70 -9.54 -6.61 -10.08
CA THR A 70 -8.35 -7.46 -10.12
C THR A 70 -8.72 -8.86 -10.62
N PRO A 71 -8.22 -9.29 -11.78
CA PRO A 71 -8.58 -10.60 -12.34
C PRO A 71 -7.92 -11.77 -11.60
N SER A 72 -6.84 -11.53 -10.85
CA SER A 72 -6.13 -12.57 -10.10
C SER A 72 -5.28 -11.98 -8.96
N PRO A 73 -4.85 -12.81 -7.98
CA PRO A 73 -3.91 -12.37 -6.96
C PRO A 73 -2.60 -11.89 -7.57
N LEU A 74 -2.12 -10.72 -7.13
CA LEU A 74 -0.87 -10.14 -7.60
C LEU A 74 0.38 -10.90 -7.15
N ILE A 75 0.30 -11.68 -6.07
CA ILE A 75 1.40 -12.54 -5.63
C ILE A 75 1.08 -13.98 -6.02
N ARG A 76 1.88 -14.55 -6.94
CA ARG A 76 1.73 -15.93 -7.44
C ARG A 76 3.02 -16.69 -7.25
N ARG A 77 2.98 -17.82 -6.52
CA ARG A 77 4.14 -18.68 -6.22
C ARG A 77 5.34 -17.95 -5.61
N GLY A 78 5.09 -16.86 -4.90
CA GLY A 78 6.20 -16.05 -4.43
C GLY A 78 6.85 -15.23 -5.53
N ASP A 79 6.11 -14.78 -6.54
CA ASP A 79 6.48 -13.66 -7.41
C ASP A 79 5.37 -12.60 -7.49
N ILE A 80 5.75 -11.34 -7.64
CA ILE A 80 4.82 -10.22 -7.87
C ILE A 80 4.57 -10.13 -9.37
N ASP A 81 3.30 -10.20 -9.76
CA ASP A 81 2.84 -9.87 -11.11
C ASP A 81 2.90 -8.34 -11.31
N ARG A 82 4.02 -7.90 -11.87
CA ARG A 82 4.30 -6.47 -12.05
C ARG A 82 3.49 -5.83 -13.16
N ASP A 83 3.04 -6.61 -14.14
CA ASP A 83 2.19 -6.09 -15.21
C ASP A 83 0.81 -5.77 -14.66
N GLN A 84 0.24 -6.67 -13.85
CA GLN A 84 -1.00 -6.37 -13.11
C GLN A 84 -0.81 -5.23 -12.11
N LEU A 85 0.32 -5.19 -11.39
CA LEU A 85 0.59 -4.10 -10.45
C LEU A 85 0.63 -2.74 -11.18
N ALA A 86 1.24 -2.68 -12.37
CA ALA A 86 1.28 -1.49 -13.20
C ALA A 86 -0.10 -1.05 -13.69
N MET A 87 -0.95 -1.99 -14.11
CA MET A 87 -2.34 -1.69 -14.49
C MET A 87 -3.12 -1.06 -13.34
N LEU A 88 -3.04 -1.64 -12.14
CA LEU A 88 -3.75 -1.12 -10.98
C LEU A 88 -3.20 0.25 -10.55
N LEU A 89 -1.87 0.40 -10.53
CA LEU A 89 -1.25 1.68 -10.22
C LEU A 89 -1.68 2.77 -11.21
N SER A 90 -1.72 2.45 -12.51
CA SER A 90 -2.19 3.39 -13.53
C SER A 90 -3.61 3.87 -13.23
N ALA A 91 -4.51 2.99 -12.79
CA ALA A 91 -5.87 3.36 -12.41
C ALA A 91 -5.95 4.23 -11.15
N LEU A 92 -4.95 4.17 -10.27
CA LEU A 92 -4.82 5.06 -9.12
C LEU A 92 -4.23 6.42 -9.49
N THR A 93 -3.33 6.49 -10.47
CA THR A 93 -2.71 7.78 -10.86
C THR A 93 -3.68 8.78 -11.50
N THR A 94 -4.82 8.31 -12.00
CA THR A 94 -5.87 9.17 -12.57
C THR A 94 -6.86 9.69 -11.51
N ARG A 95 -6.62 9.39 -10.22
CA ARG A 95 -7.53 9.72 -9.12
C ARG A 95 -7.15 11.03 -8.46
N THR A 96 -8.17 11.73 -7.99
CA THR A 96 -7.99 12.94 -7.19
C THR A 96 -7.35 12.63 -5.85
N THR A 97 -6.72 13.64 -5.25
CA THR A 97 -6.18 13.57 -3.89
C THR A 97 -7.23 13.10 -2.89
N VAL A 98 -8.47 13.59 -2.99
CA VAL A 98 -9.58 13.22 -2.11
C VAL A 98 -9.93 11.73 -2.23
N GLU A 99 -10.02 11.21 -3.46
CA GLU A 99 -10.29 9.79 -3.68
C GLU A 99 -9.19 8.90 -3.11
N LEU A 100 -7.91 9.24 -3.35
CA LEU A 100 -6.77 8.49 -2.82
C LEU A 100 -6.75 8.47 -1.30
N ARG A 101 -6.94 9.63 -0.66
CA ARG A 101 -7.01 9.74 0.81
C ARG A 101 -8.17 8.92 1.38
N SER A 102 -9.34 9.00 0.75
CA SER A 102 -10.53 8.25 1.16
C SER A 102 -10.33 6.75 1.03
N ALA A 103 -9.76 6.28 -0.09
CA ALA A 103 -9.47 4.87 -0.30
C ALA A 103 -8.44 4.33 0.70
N ALA A 104 -7.37 5.08 0.98
CA ALA A 104 -6.37 4.71 1.97
C ALA A 104 -6.96 4.63 3.39
N ALA A 105 -7.76 5.62 3.79
CA ALA A 105 -8.45 5.60 5.09
C ALA A 105 -9.44 4.43 5.21
N GLY A 106 -10.18 4.14 4.13
CA GLY A 106 -11.09 3.00 4.10
C GLY A 106 -10.36 1.65 4.15
N LEU A 107 -9.22 1.53 3.47
CA LEU A 107 -8.39 0.33 3.51
C LEU A 107 -7.74 0.15 4.89
N TRP A 108 -7.32 1.23 5.54
CA TRP A 108 -6.88 1.18 6.94
C TRP A 108 -7.98 0.59 7.82
N ALA A 109 -9.21 1.12 7.74
CA ALA A 109 -10.30 0.65 8.58
C ALA A 109 -10.61 -0.84 8.39
N GLU A 110 -10.51 -1.31 7.14
CA GLU A 110 -10.66 -2.72 6.79
C GLU A 110 -9.55 -3.60 7.39
N LEU A 111 -8.28 -3.18 7.31
CA LEU A 111 -7.14 -3.98 7.74
C LEU A 111 -6.87 -3.94 9.25
N PHE A 112 -7.18 -2.83 9.90
CA PHE A 112 -6.90 -2.60 11.32
C PHE A 112 -8.14 -2.73 12.22
N GLY A 113 -9.34 -2.78 11.64
CA GLY A 113 -10.60 -2.95 12.38
C GLY A 113 -11.10 -1.70 13.09
N GLU A 114 -10.49 -0.54 12.81
CA GLU A 114 -10.82 0.74 13.43
C GLU A 114 -10.61 1.90 12.44
N PRO A 115 -11.39 2.99 12.51
CA PRO A 115 -11.18 4.14 11.64
C PRO A 115 -9.81 4.78 11.89
N LEU A 116 -9.17 5.24 10.82
CA LEU A 116 -7.96 6.04 10.94
C LEU A 116 -8.30 7.39 11.57
N VAL A 117 -7.65 7.71 12.69
CA VAL A 117 -7.65 9.07 13.24
C VAL A 117 -6.70 9.92 12.41
N ARG A 118 -7.25 10.89 11.66
CA ARG A 118 -6.44 11.82 10.87
C ARG A 118 -5.89 12.92 11.76
N LEU A 119 -4.65 13.32 11.51
CA LEU A 119 -4.01 14.42 12.25
C LEU A 119 -4.53 15.80 11.80
N TYR A 120 -5.00 15.91 10.54
CA TYR A 120 -5.54 17.12 9.92
C TYR A 120 -6.57 16.75 8.84
N ASP A 121 -7.53 17.65 8.57
CA ASP A 121 -8.58 17.50 7.55
C ASP A 121 -8.15 17.96 6.15
#